data_AF-A0AAW3ZU97-F1
#
_entry.id   AF-A0AAW3ZU97-F1
#
_cell.length_a   1.000
_cell.length_b   1.000
_cell.length_c   1.000
_cell.angle_alpha   90.00
_cell.angle_beta   90.00
_cell.angle_gamma   90.00
#
_symmetry.space_group_name_H-M   'P 1'
#
loop_
_entity.id
_entity.type
_entity.pdbx_description
1 polymer ?
#
loop_
_entity_poly.entity_id
_entity_poly.type
_entity_poly.pdbx_seq_one_letter_code
_entity_poly.pdbx_strand_id
1 'polypeptide(L)'
;MIKFKIIYKFTLVFMIFFTVCFLLYSGVKFSLGEYSDTLTTAHKFLGFTLGFIILPHIIINRKKLIKILNEFYDLANASKNPSFCNMDRLIKALENYTIVELAKKMELDEDKLFNAIKNGGVNIKSKSQTLREIAKINDEKIFYTLVLIMELKFGGKISEEKACSFS
;
A
#
# COMPACT_ATOMS: atom_id res chain seq x y z
N MET A 1 -4.81 -22.48 1.51
CA MET A 1 -4.58 -21.57 2.66
C MET A 1 -4.92 -20.10 2.40
N ILE A 2 -4.49 -19.48 1.28
CA ILE A 2 -4.76 -18.05 1.01
C ILE A 2 -6.26 -17.73 0.91
N LYS A 3 -7.04 -18.54 0.21
CA LYS A 3 -8.51 -18.39 0.08
C LYS A 3 -9.21 -18.35 1.45
N PHE A 4 -8.89 -19.30 2.33
CA PHE A 4 -9.46 -19.38 3.69
C PHE A 4 -9.13 -18.15 4.54
N LYS A 5 -7.90 -17.64 4.45
CA LYS A 5 -7.48 -16.41 5.15
C LYS A 5 -8.26 -15.18 4.70
N ILE A 6 -8.58 -15.08 3.41
CA ILE A 6 -9.37 -13.98 2.85
C ILE A 6 -10.82 -14.08 3.33
N ILE A 7 -11.43 -15.26 3.19
CA ILE A 7 -12.81 -15.53 3.62
C ILE A 7 -12.96 -15.22 5.11
N TYR A 8 -12.08 -15.73 5.97
CA TYR A 8 -12.12 -15.49 7.40
C TYR A 8 -12.07 -14.00 7.76
N LYS A 9 -11.18 -13.23 7.13
CA LYS A 9 -11.09 -11.77 7.35
C LYS A 9 -12.37 -11.05 6.94
N PHE A 10 -12.94 -11.45 5.80
CA PHE A 10 -14.17 -10.85 5.28
C PHE A 10 -15.35 -11.17 6.19
N THR A 11 -15.54 -12.44 6.58
CA THR A 11 -16.57 -12.86 7.52
C THR A 11 -16.48 -12.08 8.83
N LEU A 12 -15.27 -11.90 9.37
CA LEU A 12 -15.07 -11.18 10.63
C LEU A 12 -15.51 -9.71 10.52
N VAL A 13 -15.17 -9.03 9.41
CA VAL A 13 -15.63 -7.65 9.16
C VAL A 13 -17.15 -7.58 9.06
N PHE A 14 -17.79 -8.53 8.37
CA PHE A 14 -19.26 -8.58 8.28
C PHE A 14 -19.92 -8.81 9.64
N MET A 15 -19.38 -9.72 10.47
CA MET A 15 -19.93 -9.95 11.82
C MET A 15 -19.82 -8.71 12.69
N ILE A 16 -18.70 -7.98 12.65
CA ILE A 16 -18.56 -6.69 13.36
C ILE A 16 -19.62 -5.71 12.87
N PHE A 17 -19.75 -5.53 11.55
CA PHE A 17 -20.70 -4.60 10.95
C PHE A 17 -22.13 -4.86 11.41
N PHE A 18 -22.61 -6.09 11.25
CA PHE A 18 -23.97 -6.45 11.68
C PHE A 18 -24.17 -6.28 13.19
N THR A 19 -23.20 -6.70 14.00
CA THR A 19 -23.29 -6.56 15.47
C THR A 19 -23.39 -5.10 15.88
N VAL A 20 -22.59 -4.21 15.26
CA VAL A 20 -22.66 -2.76 15.50
C VAL A 20 -24.00 -2.19 15.04
N CYS A 21 -24.52 -2.56 13.87
CA CYS A 21 -25.84 -2.11 13.42
C CYS A 21 -26.95 -2.51 14.40
N PHE A 22 -26.96 -3.74 14.91
CA PHE A 22 -27.93 -4.19 15.91
C PHE A 22 -27.77 -3.46 17.25
N LEU A 23 -26.54 -3.21 17.70
CA LEU A 23 -26.27 -2.44 18.92
C LEU A 23 -26.73 -0.99 18.79
N LEU A 24 -26.54 -0.36 17.63
CA LEU A 24 -27.05 0.98 17.36
C LEU A 24 -28.58 1.00 17.33
N TYR A 25 -29.21 0.04 16.63
CA TYR A 25 -30.67 -0.07 16.58
C TYR A 25 -31.29 -0.23 17.99
N SER A 26 -30.75 -1.16 18.78
CA SER A 26 -31.20 -1.38 20.16
C SER A 26 -30.89 -0.17 21.06
N GLY A 27 -29.75 0.49 20.88
CA GLY A 27 -29.39 1.71 21.60
C GLY A 27 -30.36 2.87 21.32
N VAL A 28 -30.76 3.05 20.05
CA VAL A 28 -31.78 4.05 19.67
C VAL A 28 -33.12 3.72 20.32
N LYS A 29 -33.54 2.46 20.30
CA LYS A 29 -34.78 2.01 20.95
C LYS A 29 -34.78 2.27 22.45
N PHE A 30 -33.66 2.03 23.14
CA PHE A 30 -33.52 2.39 24.56
C PHE A 30 -33.56 3.89 24.79
N SER A 31 -32.95 4.69 23.90
CA SER A 31 -33.02 6.15 23.97
C SER A 31 -34.44 6.70 23.80
N LEU A 32 -35.32 5.97 23.11
CA LEU A 32 -36.74 6.29 22.96
C LEU A 32 -37.60 5.76 24.11
N GLY A 33 -37.00 5.12 25.12
CA GLY A 33 -37.71 4.56 26.27
C GLY A 33 -38.37 3.20 26.01
N GLU A 34 -38.13 2.58 24.85
CA GLU A 34 -38.64 1.25 24.53
C GLU A 34 -37.72 0.18 25.12
N TYR A 35 -38.01 -0.22 26.36
CA TYR A 35 -37.32 -1.30 27.05
C TYR A 35 -38.14 -2.59 26.95
N SER A 36 -37.58 -3.61 26.33
CA SER A 36 -38.07 -4.98 26.46
C SER A 36 -36.97 -5.88 27.02
N ASP A 37 -37.35 -6.89 27.79
CA ASP A 37 -36.39 -7.84 28.39
C ASP A 37 -35.59 -8.57 27.30
N THR A 38 -36.24 -8.89 26.18
CA THR A 38 -35.61 -9.54 25.03
C THR A 38 -34.59 -8.62 24.36
N LEU A 39 -34.93 -7.35 24.11
CA LEU A 39 -34.03 -6.37 23.50
C LEU A 39 -32.84 -6.05 24.41
N THR A 40 -33.09 -5.90 25.71
CA THR A 40 -32.05 -5.62 26.72
C THR A 40 -31.07 -6.78 26.85
N THR A 41 -31.57 -8.01 26.91
CA THR A 41 -30.74 -9.21 26.97
C THR A 41 -29.94 -9.39 25.69
N ALA A 42 -30.56 -9.21 24.52
CA ALA A 42 -29.90 -9.29 23.23
C ALA A 42 -28.80 -8.22 23.08
N HIS A 43 -29.05 -6.97 23.48
CA HIS A 43 -28.06 -5.90 23.44
C HIS A 43 -26.83 -6.22 24.30
N LYS A 44 -27.03 -6.68 25.54
CA LYS A 44 -25.93 -7.08 26.43
C LYS A 44 -25.11 -8.22 25.83
N PHE A 45 -25.79 -9.25 25.29
CA PHE A 45 -25.13 -10.39 24.67
C PHE A 45 -24.33 -10.01 23.42
N LEU A 46 -24.90 -9.16 22.56
CA LEU A 46 -24.22 -8.67 21.36
C LEU A 46 -23.03 -7.78 21.71
N GLY A 47 -23.15 -6.93 22.73
CA GLY A 47 -22.06 -6.09 23.22
C GLY A 47 -20.88 -6.92 23.74
N PHE A 48 -21.18 -7.96 24.52
CA PHE A 48 -20.14 -8.89 24.99
C PHE A 48 -19.48 -9.64 23.82
N THR A 49 -20.30 -10.19 22.91
CA THR A 49 -19.82 -10.91 21.73
C THR A 49 -18.95 -10.03 20.82
N LEU A 50 -19.30 -8.75 20.67
CA LEU A 50 -18.52 -7.78 19.91
C LEU A 50 -17.08 -7.67 20.44
N GLY A 51 -16.90 -7.66 21.76
CA GLY A 51 -15.58 -7.66 22.39
C GLY A 51 -14.72 -8.85 21.93
N PHE A 52 -15.29 -10.06 21.91
CA PHE A 52 -14.59 -11.26 21.46
C PHE A 52 -14.29 -11.28 19.97
N ILE A 53 -15.08 -10.61 19.13
CA ILE A 53 -14.84 -10.52 17.68
C ILE A 53 -13.77 -9.46 17.39
N ILE A 54 -13.76 -8.34 18.12
CA ILE A 54 -12.80 -7.24 17.90
C ILE A 54 -11.36 -7.66 18.24
N LEU A 55 -11.15 -8.44 19.30
CA LEU A 55 -9.81 -8.90 19.68
C LEU A 55 -9.04 -9.62 18.54
N PRO A 56 -9.57 -10.69 17.92
CA PRO A 56 -8.92 -11.31 16.78
C PRO A 56 -8.84 -10.37 15.58
N HIS A 57 -9.84 -9.51 15.34
CA HIS A 57 -9.78 -8.51 14.28
C HIS A 57 -8.52 -7.64 14.36
N ILE A 58 -8.25 -7.12 15.57
CA ILE A 58 -7.09 -6.27 15.85
C ILE A 58 -5.80 -7.07 15.66
N ILE A 59 -5.71 -8.29 16.21
CA ILE A 59 -4.49 -9.13 16.11
C ILE A 59 -4.15 -9.46 14.64
N ILE A 60 -5.16 -9.76 13.82
CA ILE A 60 -5.02 -10.08 12.41
C ILE A 60 -4.58 -8.86 11.60
N ASN A 61 -5.10 -7.68 11.94
CA ASN A 61 -4.85 -6.42 11.24
C ASN A 61 -3.78 -5.54 11.91
N ARG A 62 -3.08 -6.04 12.94
CA ARG A 62 -2.08 -5.30 13.72
C ARG A 62 -1.04 -4.58 12.87
N LYS A 63 -0.57 -5.20 11.78
CA LYS A 63 0.42 -4.60 10.87
C LYS A 63 -0.13 -3.36 10.16
N LYS A 64 -1.42 -3.38 9.78
CA LYS A 64 -2.10 -2.23 9.17
C LYS A 64 -2.32 -1.12 10.20
N LEU A 65 -2.71 -1.48 11.42
CA LEU A 65 -2.88 -0.52 12.52
C LEU A 65 -1.57 0.17 12.88
N ILE A 66 -0.49 -0.59 13.08
CA ILE A 66 0.85 -0.03 13.34
C ILE A 66 1.28 0.90 12.20
N LYS A 67 1.01 0.53 10.94
CA LYS A 67 1.30 1.40 9.79
C LYS A 67 0.56 2.73 9.90
N ILE A 68 -0.76 2.70 10.08
CA ILE A 68 -1.58 3.93 10.19
C ILE A 68 -1.18 4.75 11.42
N LEU A 69 -0.86 4.10 12.54
CA LEU A 69 -0.39 4.78 13.75
C LEU A 69 0.96 5.45 13.54
N ASN A 70 1.89 4.80 12.83
CA ASN A 70 3.17 5.41 12.47
C ASN A 70 2.97 6.59 11.52
N GLU A 71 2.08 6.47 10.53
CA GLU A 71 1.71 7.57 9.62
C GLU A 71 1.10 8.74 10.41
N PHE A 72 0.20 8.46 11.36
CA PHE A 72 -0.40 9.46 12.24
C PHE A 72 0.64 10.11 13.18
N TYR A 73 1.54 9.32 13.75
CA TYR A 73 2.61 9.82 14.61
C TYR A 73 3.58 10.72 13.84
N ASP A 74 3.94 10.33 12.61
CA ASP A 74 4.77 11.14 11.71
C ASP A 74 4.09 12.47 11.36
N LEU A 75 2.79 12.46 11.12
CA LEU A 75 1.97 13.67 10.91
C LEU A 75 1.93 14.54 12.17
N ALA A 76 1.62 13.94 13.32
CA ALA A 76 1.48 14.64 14.60
C ALA A 76 2.80 15.31 15.04
N ASN A 77 3.94 14.66 14.79
CA ASN A 77 5.26 15.20 15.12
C ASN A 77 5.89 16.04 14.01
N ALA A 78 5.14 16.39 12.95
CA ALA A 78 5.65 17.11 11.78
C ALA A 78 7.01 16.55 11.30
N SER A 79 7.10 15.21 11.27
CA SER A 79 8.31 14.50 10.90
C SER A 79 8.82 15.01 9.55
N LYS A 80 10.10 15.38 9.49
CA LYS A 80 10.74 15.82 8.23
C LYS A 80 10.70 14.74 7.15
N ASN A 81 10.53 13.46 7.52
CA ASN A 81 10.47 12.31 6.61
C ASN A 81 9.30 11.39 6.98
N PRO A 82 8.06 11.67 6.52
CA PRO A 82 6.91 10.83 6.80
C PRO A 82 7.06 9.44 6.15
N SER A 83 6.72 8.37 6.89
CA SER A 83 6.85 6.98 6.45
C SER A 83 6.05 6.62 5.19
N PHE A 84 4.97 7.34 4.89
CA PHE A 84 4.18 7.16 3.67
C PHE A 84 4.76 7.86 2.43
N CYS A 85 5.76 8.73 2.59
CA CYS A 85 6.20 9.63 1.54
C CYS A 85 7.40 9.12 0.71
N ASN A 86 8.04 8.01 1.09
CA ASN A 86 9.31 7.61 0.45
C ASN A 86 9.17 7.31 -1.05
N MET A 87 8.13 6.57 -1.46
CA MET A 87 7.92 6.24 -2.87
C MET A 87 7.40 7.44 -3.67
N ASP A 88 6.43 8.18 -3.13
CA ASP A 88 5.89 9.37 -3.80
C ASP A 88 6.93 10.49 -3.93
N ARG A 89 7.82 10.64 -2.94
CA ARG A 89 8.93 11.58 -3.00
C ARG A 89 9.99 11.15 -4.01
N LEU A 90 10.27 9.85 -4.10
CA LEU A 90 11.16 9.31 -5.12
C LEU A 90 10.57 9.50 -6.52
N ILE A 91 9.28 9.23 -6.69
CA ILE A 91 8.56 9.48 -7.95
C ILE A 91 8.58 10.97 -8.28
N LYS A 92 8.17 11.87 -7.38
CA LYS A 92 8.22 13.33 -7.62
C LYS A 92 9.62 13.85 -7.91
N ALA A 93 10.64 13.29 -7.27
CA ALA A 93 12.01 13.66 -7.52
C ALA A 93 12.47 13.25 -8.92
N LEU A 94 11.92 12.18 -9.50
CA LEU A 94 12.38 11.61 -10.77
C LEU A 94 11.44 11.87 -11.95
N GLU A 95 10.17 12.18 -11.70
CA GLU A 95 9.12 12.27 -12.73
C GLU A 95 9.37 13.37 -13.77
N ASN A 96 10.00 14.47 -13.36
CA ASN A 96 10.24 15.63 -14.20
C ASN A 96 11.55 15.54 -15.00
N TYR A 97 12.39 14.54 -14.75
CA TYR A 97 13.60 14.34 -15.56
C TYR A 97 13.28 13.55 -16.83
N THR A 98 13.96 13.92 -17.90
CA THR A 98 13.97 13.19 -19.17
C THR A 98 14.85 11.95 -19.09
N ILE A 99 14.68 11.01 -20.04
CA ILE A 99 15.55 9.82 -20.15
C ILE A 99 17.02 10.25 -20.27
N VAL A 100 17.31 11.29 -21.05
CA VAL A 100 18.66 11.86 -21.24
C VAL A 100 19.23 12.39 -19.91
N GLU A 101 18.46 13.18 -19.18
CA GLU A 101 18.91 13.73 -17.89
C GLU A 101 19.12 12.65 -16.84
N LEU A 102 18.28 11.61 -16.83
CA LEU A 102 18.42 10.48 -15.92
C LEU A 102 19.62 9.63 -16.27
N ALA A 103 19.88 9.37 -17.56
CA ALA A 103 21.07 8.67 -18.00
C ALA A 103 22.33 9.41 -17.53
N LYS A 104 22.39 10.74 -17.71
CA LYS A 104 23.51 11.55 -17.22
C LYS A 104 23.65 11.51 -15.70
N LYS A 105 22.55 11.72 -14.97
CA LYS A 105 22.55 11.75 -13.50
C LYS A 105 22.85 10.39 -12.87
N MET A 106 22.50 9.32 -13.55
CA MET A 106 22.78 7.94 -13.15
C MET A 106 24.07 7.40 -13.80
N GLU A 107 24.85 8.20 -14.53
CA GLU A 107 26.05 7.75 -15.26
C GLU A 107 25.82 6.48 -16.08
N LEU A 108 24.71 6.46 -16.83
CA LEU A 108 24.31 5.38 -17.73
C LEU A 108 24.44 5.84 -19.18
N ASP A 109 24.67 4.87 -20.06
CA ASP A 109 24.58 5.10 -21.49
C ASP A 109 23.11 5.36 -21.89
N GLU A 110 22.88 6.47 -22.59
CA GLU A 110 21.53 6.94 -22.97
C GLU A 110 20.79 5.94 -23.86
N ASP A 111 21.51 5.30 -24.80
CA ASP A 111 20.95 4.32 -25.73
C ASP A 111 20.61 3.00 -25.02
N LYS A 112 21.47 2.54 -24.10
CA LYS A 112 21.17 1.38 -23.26
C LYS A 112 19.96 1.63 -22.38
N LEU A 113 19.84 2.81 -21.76
CA LEU A 113 18.69 3.17 -20.94
C LEU A 113 17.39 3.19 -21.74
N PHE A 114 17.40 3.85 -22.88
CA PHE A 114 16.25 3.91 -23.78
C PHE A 114 15.80 2.52 -24.23
N ASN A 115 16.75 1.68 -24.66
CA ASN A 115 16.46 0.33 -25.11
C ASN A 115 15.98 -0.57 -23.97
N ALA A 116 16.53 -0.47 -22.76
CA ALA A 116 16.08 -1.24 -21.61
C ALA A 116 14.61 -0.93 -21.26
N ILE A 117 14.24 0.35 -21.24
CA ILE A 117 12.86 0.76 -20.94
C ILE A 117 11.92 0.28 -22.07
N LYS A 118 12.32 0.45 -23.33
CA LYS A 118 11.53 -0.01 -24.50
C LYS A 118 11.35 -1.54 -24.51
N ASN A 119 12.40 -2.29 -24.26
CA ASN A 119 12.38 -3.76 -24.21
C ASN A 119 11.60 -4.29 -23.01
N GLY A 120 11.51 -3.51 -21.92
CA GLY A 120 10.64 -3.78 -20.79
C GLY A 120 9.14 -3.59 -21.07
N GLY A 121 8.74 -3.31 -22.31
CA GLY A 121 7.33 -3.16 -22.70
C GLY A 121 6.72 -1.81 -22.31
N VAL A 122 7.56 -0.79 -22.08
CA VAL A 122 7.13 0.59 -21.86
C VAL A 122 7.16 1.34 -23.19
N ASN A 123 6.03 1.93 -23.57
CA ASN A 123 5.90 2.72 -24.78
C ASN A 123 6.59 4.09 -24.61
N ILE A 124 7.67 4.31 -25.36
CA ILE A 124 8.42 5.56 -25.40
C ILE A 124 8.44 6.08 -26.83
N LYS A 125 8.09 7.36 -27.02
CA LYS A 125 8.11 8.07 -28.29
C LYS A 125 9.47 8.74 -28.57
N SER A 126 10.13 9.25 -27.52
CA SER A 126 11.41 9.98 -27.65
C SER A 126 12.24 9.92 -26.36
N LYS A 127 13.57 10.03 -26.49
CA LYS A 127 14.52 10.21 -25.38
C LYS A 127 14.31 11.52 -24.61
N SER A 128 13.70 12.52 -25.25
CA SER A 128 13.38 13.82 -24.65
C SER A 128 12.15 13.81 -23.75
N GLN A 129 11.44 12.67 -23.65
CA GLN A 129 10.27 12.57 -22.79
C GLN A 129 10.69 12.44 -21.33
N THR A 130 9.93 13.12 -20.47
CA THR A 130 10.03 12.98 -19.02
C THR A 130 9.43 11.65 -18.55
N LEU A 131 9.85 11.14 -17.38
CA LEU A 131 9.21 9.94 -16.81
C LEU A 131 7.71 10.12 -16.61
N ARG A 132 7.26 11.33 -16.30
CA ARG A 132 5.84 11.64 -16.12
C ARG A 132 5.06 11.48 -17.43
N GLU A 133 5.61 11.94 -18.54
CA GLU A 133 4.99 11.77 -19.86
C GLU A 133 4.96 10.31 -20.29
N ILE A 134 6.04 9.58 -20.03
CA ILE A 134 6.11 8.13 -20.28
C ILE A 134 5.05 7.41 -19.45
N ALA A 135 4.93 7.74 -18.16
CA ALA A 135 3.93 7.14 -17.28
C ALA A 135 2.49 7.38 -17.76
N LYS A 136 2.15 8.59 -18.20
CA LYS A 136 0.81 8.91 -18.74
C LYS A 136 0.42 8.05 -19.95
N ILE A 137 1.40 7.69 -20.79
CA ILE A 137 1.17 6.86 -21.98
C ILE A 137 1.06 5.37 -21.61
N ASN A 138 1.54 4.99 -20.43
CA ASN A 138 1.69 3.59 -20.00
C ASN A 138 0.84 3.28 -18.75
N ASP A 139 -0.34 3.89 -18.60
CA ASP A 139 -1.26 3.65 -17.47
C ASP A 139 -0.63 3.90 -16.08
N GLU A 140 0.11 5.01 -15.94
CA GLU A 140 0.80 5.41 -14.70
C GLU A 140 1.86 4.41 -14.18
N LYS A 141 2.44 3.58 -15.06
CA LYS A 141 3.53 2.63 -14.74
C LYS A 141 4.89 3.30 -14.41
N ILE A 142 4.89 4.47 -13.78
CA ILE A 142 6.10 5.22 -13.41
C ILE A 142 7.02 4.41 -12.49
N PHE A 143 6.46 3.66 -11.54
CA PHE A 143 7.23 2.82 -10.63
C PHE A 143 7.93 1.67 -11.37
N TYR A 144 7.25 1.04 -12.34
CA TYR A 144 7.84 -0.01 -13.14
C TYR A 144 8.99 0.51 -14.02
N THR A 145 8.80 1.68 -14.64
CA THR A 145 9.89 2.36 -15.37
C THR A 145 11.09 2.63 -14.45
N LEU A 146 10.86 3.10 -13.22
CA LEU A 146 11.93 3.30 -12.24
C LEU A 146 12.65 2.01 -11.86
N VAL A 147 11.94 0.89 -11.73
CA VAL A 147 12.54 -0.43 -11.47
C VAL A 147 13.47 -0.83 -12.62
N LEU A 148 13.05 -0.70 -13.88
CA LEU A 148 13.90 -1.00 -15.04
C LEU A 148 15.17 -0.14 -15.08
N ILE A 149 15.06 1.14 -14.71
CA ILE A 149 16.21 2.06 -14.61
C ILE A 149 17.18 1.59 -13.51
N MET A 150 16.65 1.21 -12.34
CA MET A 150 17.47 0.69 -11.23
C MET A 150 18.11 -0.65 -11.57
N GLU A 151 17.39 -1.56 -12.24
CA GLU A 151 17.93 -2.83 -12.73
C GLU A 151 19.04 -2.60 -13.75
N LEU A 152 18.95 -1.58 -14.62
CA LEU A 152 20.05 -1.29 -15.54
C LEU A 152 21.29 -0.73 -14.82
N LYS A 153 21.11 0.10 -13.78
CA LYS A 153 22.23 0.68 -13.01
C LYS A 153 22.89 -0.33 -12.06
N PHE A 154 22.09 -1.18 -11.42
CA PHE A 154 22.53 -2.05 -10.32
C PHE A 154 22.41 -3.53 -10.63
N GLY A 155 21.52 -3.94 -11.53
CA GLY A 155 21.28 -5.35 -11.89
C GLY A 155 22.47 -6.02 -12.58
N GLY A 156 23.35 -5.26 -13.24
CA GLY A 156 24.66 -5.77 -13.70
C GLY A 156 25.68 -6.01 -12.58
N LYS A 157 25.53 -5.33 -11.42
CA LYS A 157 26.40 -5.53 -10.24
C LYS A 157 25.88 -6.58 -9.26
N ILE A 158 24.57 -6.89 -9.29
CA ILE A 158 23.99 -7.93 -8.41
C ILE A 158 24.20 -9.34 -9.00
N SER A 159 24.43 -9.48 -10.31
CA SER A 159 24.72 -10.78 -10.94
C SER A 159 26.19 -11.21 -10.88
N GLU A 160 27.14 -10.31 -10.67
CA GLU A 160 28.57 -10.67 -10.61
C GLU A 160 29.08 -10.98 -9.18
N GLU A 161 28.39 -10.53 -8.13
CA GLU A 161 28.83 -10.76 -6.74
C GLU A 161 28.32 -12.09 -6.12
N LYS A 162 27.67 -12.96 -6.90
CA LYS A 162 27.23 -14.30 -6.43
C LYS A 162 27.54 -15.48 -7.36
N ALA A 163 28.50 -15.33 -8.28
CA ALA A 163 28.98 -16.45 -9.09
C ALA A 163 30.30 -17.06 -8.59
N CYS A 164 30.96 -16.49 -7.58
CA CYS A 164 32.22 -17.01 -7.02
C CYS A 164 32.29 -16.87 -5.49
N SER A 165 31.46 -17.62 -4.75
CA SER A 165 31.81 -18.09 -3.39
C SER A 165 30.75 -19.06 -2.86
N PHE A 166 30.63 -20.24 -3.47
CA PHE A 166 30.25 -21.49 -2.80
C PHE A 166 30.64 -22.61 -3.76
N SER A 167 31.95 -22.78 -3.93
CA SER A 167 32.53 -24.11 -4.07
C SER A 167 32.62 -24.75 -2.67
#